data_AF-A0A9P8F5N7-F1
#
_entry.id   AF-A0A9P8F5N7-F1
#
_cell.length_a   1.000
_cell.length_b   1.000
_cell.length_c   1.000
_cell.angle_alpha   90.00
_cell.angle_beta   90.00
_cell.angle_gamma   90.00
#
_symmetry.space_group_name_H-M   'P 1'
#
loop_
_entity.id
_entity.type
_entity.pdbx_description
1 polymer ?
#
loop_
_entity_poly.entity_id
_entity_poly.type
_entity_poly.pdbx_seq_one_letter_code
_entity_poly.pdbx_strand_id
1 'polypeptide(L)'
;ESEGANKMTAHMKELITTKKDEFVGSTISGRKVLEADDFSYTDLDGSVSKNQGIYVKFDDGSRIVVRLSGTGSSGATIRLYVEKHDADEKTYDMDAQDYLKDNVKLATDLLKLQEFIGRTEPDVKT
;
A
#
# COMPACT_ATOMS: atom_id res chain seq x y z
N GLU A 1 3.66 -6.74 17.66
CA GLU A 1 4.12 -5.43 18.19
C GLU A 1 3.60 -4.29 17.32
N SER A 2 2.83 -3.36 17.92
CA SER A 2 2.20 -2.24 17.19
C SER A 2 3.21 -1.16 16.78
N GLU A 3 4.37 -1.08 17.45
CA GLU A 3 5.38 -0.04 17.21
C GLU A 3 5.93 -0.09 15.78
N GLY A 4 6.26 -1.29 15.28
CA GLY A 4 6.76 -1.48 13.92
C GLY A 4 5.75 -1.02 12.87
N ALA A 5 4.48 -1.37 13.05
CA ALA A 5 3.42 -0.97 12.13
C ALA A 5 3.16 0.55 12.15
N ASN A 6 3.32 1.19 13.31
CA ASN A 6 3.27 2.65 13.43
C ASN A 6 4.45 3.32 12.70
N LYS A 7 5.68 2.78 12.81
CA LYS A 7 6.85 3.28 12.09
C LYS A 7 6.67 3.16 10.56
N MET A 8 6.17 2.02 10.09
CA MET A 8 5.83 1.85 8.67
C MET A 8 4.80 2.88 8.20
N THR A 9 3.74 3.09 8.98
CA THR A 9 2.70 4.08 8.63
C THR A 9 3.26 5.49 8.62
N ALA A 10 4.12 5.85 9.60
CA ALA A 10 4.78 7.15 9.65
C ALA A 10 5.71 7.36 8.45
N HIS A 11 6.46 6.34 8.05
CA HIS A 11 7.29 6.38 6.83
C HIS A 11 6.44 6.68 5.59
N MET A 12 5.32 5.97 5.41
CA MET A 12 4.42 6.22 4.29
C MET A 12 3.79 7.62 4.35
N LYS A 13 3.42 8.09 5.54
CA LYS A 13 2.90 9.45 5.72
C LYS A 13 3.93 10.51 5.36
N GLU A 14 5.19 10.32 5.71
CA GLU A 14 6.28 11.22 5.32
C GLU A 14 6.42 11.31 3.79
N LEU A 15 6.37 10.17 3.10
CA LEU A 15 6.46 10.10 1.63
C LEU A 15 5.33 10.85 0.93
N ILE A 16 4.08 10.69 1.41
CA ILE A 16 2.91 11.28 0.76
C ILE A 16 2.59 12.72 1.22
N THR A 17 3.30 13.25 2.22
CA THR A 17 3.11 14.61 2.73
C THR A 17 4.38 15.44 2.57
N THR A 18 5.36 15.28 3.45
CA THR A 18 6.59 16.09 3.48
C THR A 18 7.43 15.92 2.22
N LYS A 19 7.50 14.69 1.68
CA LYS A 19 8.29 14.35 0.49
C LYS A 19 7.43 14.17 -0.77
N LYS A 20 6.18 14.65 -0.78
CA LYS A 20 5.23 14.36 -1.85
C LYS A 20 5.77 14.77 -3.22
N ASP A 21 6.41 15.93 -3.32
CA ASP A 21 6.95 16.46 -4.59
C ASP A 21 8.14 15.66 -5.12
N GLU A 22 8.89 15.00 -4.24
CA GLU A 22 9.97 14.08 -4.63
C GLU A 22 9.43 12.69 -4.92
N PHE A 23 8.39 12.27 -4.20
CA PHE A 23 7.84 10.92 -4.27
C PHE A 23 6.91 10.74 -5.48
N VAL A 24 5.97 11.66 -5.71
CA VAL A 24 5.10 11.64 -6.89
C VAL A 24 5.93 12.05 -8.10
N GLY A 25 5.94 11.20 -9.12
CA GLY A 25 6.81 11.33 -10.28
C GLY A 25 8.13 10.57 -10.18
N SER A 26 8.51 10.07 -9.00
CA SER A 26 9.65 9.16 -8.84
C SER A 26 9.38 7.79 -9.43
N THR A 27 10.43 6.98 -9.57
CA THR A 27 10.35 5.60 -10.06
C THR A 27 10.71 4.63 -8.94
N ILE A 28 9.84 3.66 -8.68
CA ILE A 28 10.02 2.60 -7.69
C ILE A 28 9.94 1.26 -8.41
N SER A 29 11.02 0.47 -8.33
CA SER A 29 11.13 -0.83 -9.04
C SER A 29 10.74 -0.77 -10.53
N GLY A 30 11.15 0.31 -11.21
CA GLY A 30 10.88 0.52 -12.63
C GLY A 30 9.49 1.07 -12.97
N ARG A 31 8.62 1.33 -11.98
CA ARG A 31 7.27 1.89 -12.16
C ARG A 31 7.20 3.33 -11.64
N LYS A 32 6.59 4.24 -12.38
CA LYS A 32 6.46 5.64 -11.97
C LYS A 32 5.30 5.82 -11.01
N VAL A 33 5.52 6.51 -9.90
CA VAL A 33 4.45 6.91 -8.98
C VAL A 33 3.65 8.04 -9.62
N LEU A 34 2.36 7.81 -9.88
CA LEU A 34 1.47 8.81 -10.47
C LEU A 34 0.71 9.60 -9.41
N GLU A 35 0.26 8.93 -8.35
CA GLU A 35 -0.56 9.52 -7.30
C GLU A 35 -0.31 8.78 -6.01
N ALA A 36 -0.25 9.50 -4.89
CA ALA A 36 -0.18 8.92 -3.57
C ALA A 36 -0.84 9.85 -2.55
N ASP A 37 -1.70 9.29 -1.69
CA ASP A 37 -2.39 10.06 -0.64
C ASP A 37 -2.95 9.15 0.45
N ASP A 38 -3.48 9.76 1.52
CA ASP A 38 -4.23 9.08 2.59
C ASP A 38 -5.74 9.31 2.38
N PHE A 39 -6.47 8.23 2.11
CA PHE A 39 -7.86 8.29 1.70
C PHE A 39 -8.76 8.94 2.77
N SER A 40 -9.62 9.83 2.31
CA SER A 40 -10.70 10.42 3.11
C SER A 40 -12.03 10.33 2.37
N TYR A 41 -13.09 10.02 3.09
CA TYR A 41 -14.45 9.94 2.55
C TYR A 41 -15.34 10.96 3.25
N THR A 42 -16.10 11.72 2.47
CA THR A 42 -17.17 12.59 2.95
C THR A 42 -18.50 11.94 2.64
N ASP A 43 -19.26 11.58 3.68
CA ASP A 43 -20.57 10.93 3.55
C ASP A 43 -21.66 11.93 3.13
N LEU A 44 -22.83 11.43 2.75
CA LEU A 44 -23.99 12.21 2.32
C LEU A 44 -24.53 13.12 3.42
N ASP A 45 -24.28 12.77 4.69
CA ASP A 45 -24.61 13.59 5.85
C ASP A 45 -23.57 14.70 6.14
N GLY A 46 -22.51 14.76 5.34
CA GLY A 46 -21.41 15.72 5.46
C GLY A 46 -20.31 15.33 6.46
N SER A 47 -20.44 14.17 7.13
CA SER A 47 -19.40 13.65 8.01
C SER A 47 -18.15 13.26 7.20
N VAL A 48 -16.96 13.49 7.77
CA VAL A 48 -15.68 13.24 7.09
C VAL A 48 -14.87 12.18 7.84
N SER A 49 -14.69 11.03 7.21
CA SER A 49 -13.82 9.95 7.67
C SER A 49 -12.44 10.09 7.07
N LYS A 50 -11.46 10.55 7.86
CA LYS A 50 -10.05 10.70 7.46
C LYS A 50 -9.23 9.46 7.80
N ASN A 51 -8.02 9.36 7.24
CA ASN A 51 -7.04 8.30 7.51
C ASN A 51 -7.55 6.89 7.20
N GLN A 52 -8.32 6.74 6.12
CA GLN A 52 -9.00 5.48 5.78
C GLN A 52 -8.11 4.52 5.00
N GLY A 53 -6.88 4.92 4.65
CA GLY A 53 -5.89 4.07 4.03
C GLY A 53 -4.98 4.84 3.11
N ILE A 54 -3.68 4.59 3.22
CA ILE A 54 -2.70 5.20 2.33
C ILE A 54 -2.70 4.39 1.02
N TYR A 55 -2.76 5.07 -0.11
CA TYR A 55 -2.66 4.44 -1.42
C TYR A 55 -1.56 5.05 -2.27
N VAL A 56 -1.05 4.25 -3.21
CA VAL A 56 -0.09 4.65 -4.22
C VAL A 56 -0.51 4.04 -5.56
N LYS A 57 -0.62 4.87 -6.61
CA LYS A 57 -0.93 4.45 -7.98
C LYS A 57 0.29 4.58 -8.86
N PHE A 58 0.47 3.63 -9.76
CA PHE A 58 1.58 3.55 -10.69
C PHE A 58 1.12 3.69 -12.13
N ASP A 59 2.07 3.99 -13.02
CA ASP A 59 1.85 4.21 -14.45
C ASP A 59 1.51 2.94 -15.25
N ASP A 60 1.80 1.77 -14.70
CA ASP A 60 1.43 0.47 -15.28
C ASP A 60 0.01 0.01 -14.88
N GLY A 61 -0.79 0.89 -14.26
CA GLY A 61 -2.14 0.58 -13.80
C GLY A 61 -2.19 -0.16 -12.45
N SER A 62 -1.04 -0.37 -11.80
CA SER A 62 -0.99 -0.95 -10.47
C SER A 62 -1.39 0.05 -9.39
N ARG A 63 -2.02 -0.46 -8.32
CA ARG A 63 -2.30 0.31 -7.11
C ARG A 63 -2.01 -0.53 -5.88
N ILE A 64 -1.45 0.13 -4.87
CA ILE A 64 -1.23 -0.44 -3.56
C ILE A 64 -2.04 0.36 -2.56
N VAL A 65 -2.69 -0.32 -1.62
CA VAL A 65 -3.38 0.31 -0.49
C VAL A 65 -2.92 -0.36 0.80
N VAL A 66 -2.53 0.44 1.80
CA VAL A 66 -2.19 -0.03 3.13
C VAL A 66 -3.11 0.58 4.17
N ARG A 67 -3.67 -0.27 5.03
CA ARG A 67 -4.54 0.13 6.14
C ARG A 67 -4.05 -0.51 7.43
N LEU A 68 -3.93 0.29 8.48
CA LEU A 68 -3.66 -0.21 9.82
C LEU A 68 -4.99 -0.43 10.54
N SER A 69 -5.16 -1.60 11.15
CA SER A 69 -6.36 -1.95 11.90
C SER A 69 -6.02 -2.51 13.28
N GLY A 70 -6.86 -2.20 14.26
CA GLY A 70 -6.78 -2.77 15.60
C GLY A 70 -5.51 -2.42 16.37
N THR A 71 -5.12 -1.14 16.47
CA THR A 71 -3.89 -0.66 17.14
C THR A 71 -3.95 -0.65 18.67
N GLY A 72 -4.58 -1.65 19.28
CA GLY A 72 -4.78 -1.75 20.73
C GLY A 72 -3.64 -2.50 21.45
N SER A 73 -3.89 -2.89 22.69
CA SER A 73 -2.98 -3.73 23.49
C SER A 73 -2.67 -5.09 22.85
N SER A 74 -3.53 -5.56 21.95
CA SER A 74 -3.40 -6.85 21.26
C SER A 74 -2.52 -6.82 20.00
N GLY A 75 -1.86 -5.70 19.69
CA GLY A 75 -1.02 -5.54 18.51
C GLY A 75 -1.65 -4.62 17.46
N ALA A 76 -1.23 -4.77 16.21
CA ALA A 76 -1.82 -4.07 15.07
C ALA A 76 -1.79 -4.99 13.84
N THR A 77 -2.84 -4.94 13.03
CA THR A 77 -2.95 -5.68 11.77
C THR A 77 -2.73 -4.73 10.61
N ILE A 78 -1.69 -4.98 9.81
CA ILE A 78 -1.46 -4.32 8.53
C ILE A 78 -2.27 -5.07 7.47
N ARG A 79 -3.20 -4.37 6.82
CA ARG A 79 -3.93 -4.86 5.67
C ARG A 79 -3.33 -4.25 4.42
N LEU A 80 -2.71 -5.09 3.60
CA LEU A 80 -2.10 -4.71 2.34
C LEU A 80 -2.98 -5.22 1.19
N TYR A 81 -3.41 -4.32 0.33
CA TYR A 81 -4.10 -4.62 -0.91
C TYR A 81 -3.16 -4.29 -2.06
N VAL A 82 -3.00 -5.24 -2.98
CA VAL A 82 -2.19 -5.09 -4.18
C VAL A 82 -3.09 -5.42 -5.36
N GLU A 83 -3.24 -4.47 -6.28
CA GLU A 83 -4.01 -4.67 -7.49
C GLU A 83 -3.21 -4.18 -8.70
N LYS A 84 -3.50 -4.77 -9.85
CA LYS A 84 -3.00 -4.36 -11.15
C LYS A 84 -4.09 -4.62 -12.18
N HIS A 85 -4.51 -3.56 -12.85
CA HIS A 85 -5.45 -3.69 -13.97
C HIS A 85 -4.70 -4.23 -15.20
N ASP A 86 -5.24 -5.27 -15.83
CA ASP A 86 -4.75 -5.78 -17.11
C ASP A 86 -5.91 -5.91 -18.10
N ALA A 87 -5.60 -5.65 -19.37
CA ALA A 87 -6.52 -5.82 -20.49
C ALA A 87 -6.04 -6.90 -21.47
N ASP A 88 -4.87 -7.50 -21.25
CA ASP A 88 -4.37 -8.62 -22.05
C ASP A 88 -5.03 -9.92 -21.61
N GLU A 89 -5.93 -10.44 -22.45
CA GLU A 89 -6.65 -11.70 -22.22
C GLU A 89 -5.72 -12.88 -21.92
N LYS A 90 -4.47 -12.85 -22.41
CA LYS A 90 -3.48 -13.92 -22.15
C LYS A 90 -3.11 -14.03 -20.67
N THR A 91 -3.34 -12.99 -19.89
CA THR A 91 -3.00 -12.94 -18.47
C THR A 91 -4.14 -13.41 -17.56
N TYR A 92 -5.36 -13.54 -18.09
CA TYR A 92 -6.55 -13.78 -17.26
C TYR A 92 -6.57 -15.17 -16.61
N ASP A 93 -5.96 -16.17 -17.26
CA ASP A 93 -5.87 -17.53 -16.73
C ASP A 93 -4.63 -17.76 -15.85
N MET A 94 -3.80 -16.73 -15.63
CA MET A 94 -2.63 -16.83 -14.75
C MET A 94 -3.07 -16.87 -13.29
N ASP A 95 -2.34 -17.63 -12.47
CA ASP A 95 -2.52 -17.58 -11.02
C ASP A 95 -2.22 -16.16 -10.51
N ALA A 96 -3.08 -15.64 -9.62
CA ALA A 96 -2.96 -14.28 -9.13
C ALA A 96 -1.68 -14.02 -8.33
N GLN A 97 -1.14 -15.03 -7.62
CA GLN A 97 0.10 -14.90 -6.86
C GLN A 97 1.30 -14.80 -7.79
N ASP A 98 1.28 -15.55 -8.90
CA ASP A 98 2.31 -15.46 -9.93
C ASP A 98 2.20 -14.15 -10.71
N TYR A 99 0.99 -13.76 -11.11
CA TYR A 99 0.72 -12.53 -11.85
C TYR A 99 1.10 -11.27 -11.04
N LEU A 100 0.78 -11.23 -9.74
CA LEU A 100 1.05 -10.09 -8.86
C LEU A 100 2.40 -10.20 -8.12
N LYS A 101 3.23 -11.21 -8.39
CA LYS A 101 4.48 -11.45 -7.63
C LYS A 101 5.37 -10.22 -7.52
N ASP A 102 5.62 -9.56 -8.65
CA ASP A 102 6.46 -8.35 -8.69
C ASP A 102 5.79 -7.13 -8.07
N ASN A 103 4.46 -7.11 -8.04
CA ASN A 103 3.67 -6.07 -7.40
C ASN A 103 3.69 -6.22 -5.87
N VAL A 104 3.56 -7.46 -5.37
CA VAL A 104 3.70 -7.80 -3.96
C VAL A 104 5.11 -7.43 -3.50
N LYS A 105 6.13 -7.82 -4.25
CA LYS A 105 7.52 -7.46 -3.93
C LYS A 105 7.69 -5.95 -3.82
N LEU A 106 7.26 -5.20 -4.84
CA LEU A 106 7.31 -3.73 -4.83
C LEU A 106 6.60 -3.18 -3.59
N ALA A 107 5.40 -3.66 -3.27
CA ALA A 107 4.65 -3.21 -2.11
C ALA A 107 5.39 -3.47 -0.79
N THR A 108 5.94 -4.68 -0.62
CA THR A 108 6.68 -5.02 0.61
C THR A 108 7.96 -4.20 0.77
N ASP A 109 8.64 -3.89 -0.33
CA ASP A 109 9.85 -3.06 -0.34
C ASP A 109 9.52 -1.59 -0.06
N LEU A 110 8.49 -1.04 -0.71
CA LEU A 110 8.04 0.33 -0.50
C LEU A 110 7.59 0.57 0.95
N LEU A 111 6.86 -0.40 1.53
CA LEU A 111 6.44 -0.35 2.93
C LEU A 111 7.57 -0.69 3.91
N LYS A 112 8.74 -1.13 3.41
CA LYS A 112 9.88 -1.58 4.22
C LYS A 112 9.47 -2.57 5.32
N LEU A 113 8.62 -3.55 4.98
CA LEU A 113 8.06 -4.46 5.98
C LEU A 113 9.14 -5.25 6.73
N GLN A 114 10.19 -5.68 6.03
CA GLN A 114 11.32 -6.37 6.67
C GLN A 114 12.01 -5.48 7.73
N GLU A 115 12.18 -4.19 7.46
CA GLU A 115 12.83 -3.24 8.35
C GLU A 115 11.96 -2.94 9.58
N PHE A 116 10.67 -2.69 9.38
CA PHE A 116 9.80 -2.21 10.45
C PHE A 116 9.13 -3.31 11.26
N ILE A 117 8.81 -4.46 10.64
CA ILE A 117 8.09 -5.56 11.29
C ILE A 117 8.80 -6.91 11.20
N GLY A 118 10.00 -6.96 10.60
CA GLY A 118 10.86 -8.15 10.59
C GLY A 118 10.41 -9.27 9.64
N ARG A 119 9.43 -9.02 8.76
CA ARG A 119 8.88 -10.02 7.85
C ARG A 119 8.31 -9.42 6.57
N THR A 120 8.27 -10.21 5.50
CA THR A 120 7.65 -9.87 4.21
C THR A 120 6.49 -10.78 3.83
N GLU A 121 6.41 -11.98 4.43
CA GLU A 121 5.28 -12.89 4.21
C GLU A 121 4.09 -12.53 5.11
N PRO A 122 2.86 -12.53 4.58
CA PRO A 122 1.65 -12.27 5.35
C PRO A 122 1.19 -13.53 6.11
N ASP A 123 0.45 -13.33 7.21
CA ASP A 123 -0.20 -14.43 7.93
C ASP A 123 -1.40 -15.01 7.17
N VAL A 124 -2.05 -14.18 6.35
CA VAL A 124 -3.27 -14.51 5.59
C VAL A 124 -3.13 -13.93 4.18
N LYS A 125 -3.46 -14.74 3.17
CA LYS A 125 -3.56 -14.34 1.75
C LYS A 125 -4.98 -14.62 1.27
N THR A 126 -5.54 -13.73 0.46
CA THR A 126 -6.89 -13.82 -0.09
C THR A 126 -6.86 -13.47 -1.57
#